data_AF-A0A969D7F1-F1
#
_entry.id   AF-A0A969D7F1-F1
#
_cell.length_a   1.000
_cell.length_b   1.000
_cell.length_c   1.000
_cell.angle_alpha   90.00
_cell.angle_beta   90.00
_cell.angle_gamma   90.00
#
_symmetry.space_group_name_H-M   'P 1'
#
loop_
_entity.id
_entity.type
_entity.pdbx_description
1 polymer ?
#
loop_
_entity_poly.entity_id
_entity_poly.type
_entity_poly.pdbx_seq_one_letter_code
_entity_poly.pdbx_strand_id
1 'polypeptide(L)'
;MVIFQFFHIACLADSRDEAQVEELLARAQSFMGSVPDTAYIWASDALLIAESSGYTLGAAQAKELIGEVFYHQGAFLQALNYHLQASDLYERDQRLAVTSQMPQPNWA
;
A
#
# COMPACT_ATOMS: atom_id res chain seq x y z
N MET A 1 -8.86 35.65 2.90
CA MET A 1 -9.35 34.69 1.90
C MET A 1 -8.15 33.93 1.32
N VAL A 2 -7.48 33.07 2.12
CA VAL A 2 -6.23 32.35 1.72
C VAL A 2 -6.25 30.86 2.12
N ILE A 3 -7.32 30.36 2.72
CA ILE A 3 -7.35 28.99 3.28
C ILE A 3 -7.43 27.92 2.17
N PHE A 4 -7.93 28.25 0.97
CA PHE A 4 -8.08 27.30 -0.13
C PHE A 4 -6.79 26.91 -0.85
N GLN A 5 -5.71 27.68 -0.72
CA GLN A 5 -4.44 27.35 -1.40
C GLN A 5 -3.64 26.26 -0.68
N PHE A 6 -3.82 26.08 0.64
CA PHE A 6 -3.13 25.04 1.40
C PHE A 6 -3.73 23.64 1.20
N PHE A 7 -5.05 23.56 0.97
CA PHE A 7 -5.70 22.27 0.67
C PHE A 7 -5.29 21.68 -0.69
N HIS A 8 -4.95 22.54 -1.66
CA HIS A 8 -4.59 22.10 -3.00
C HIS A 8 -3.15 21.57 -3.10
N ILE A 9 -2.23 22.06 -2.26
CA ILE A 9 -0.82 21.64 -2.27
C ILE A 9 -0.63 20.29 -1.55
N ALA A 10 -1.40 20.04 -0.48
CA ALA A 10 -1.33 18.75 0.24
C ALA A 10 -1.77 17.57 -0.64
N CYS A 11 -2.83 17.74 -1.43
CA CYS A 11 -3.34 16.71 -2.36
C CYS A 11 -2.36 16.39 -3.52
N LEU A 12 -1.57 17.37 -3.96
CA LEU A 12 -0.55 17.18 -4.99
C LEU A 12 0.71 16.46 -4.49
N ALA A 13 1.00 16.51 -3.18
CA ALA A 13 2.09 15.74 -2.59
C ALA A 13 1.68 14.27 -2.43
N ASP A 14 0.45 14.03 -1.97
CA ASP A 14 -0.12 12.69 -1.76
C ASP A 14 -0.09 11.85 -3.06
N SER A 15 -0.60 12.41 -4.16
CA SER A 15 -0.61 11.76 -5.48
C SER A 15 0.79 11.52 -6.08
N ARG A 16 1.82 12.28 -5.68
CA ARG A 16 3.20 12.05 -6.13
C ARG A 16 3.81 10.86 -5.41
N ASP A 17 3.59 10.78 -4.11
CA ASP A 17 4.13 9.70 -3.28
C ASP A 17 3.42 8.37 -3.59
N GLU A 18 2.11 8.40 -3.87
CA GLU A 18 1.35 7.26 -4.41
C GLU A 18 1.94 6.75 -5.73
N ALA A 19 2.17 7.63 -6.71
CA ALA A 19 2.77 7.24 -7.99
C ALA A 19 4.19 6.68 -7.84
N GLN A 20 4.97 7.23 -6.90
CA GLN A 20 6.30 6.72 -6.58
C GLN A 20 6.23 5.31 -5.98
N VAL A 21 5.28 5.06 -5.07
CA VAL A 21 5.04 3.72 -4.50
C VAL A 21 4.68 2.73 -5.60
N GLU A 22 3.76 3.09 -6.51
CA GLU A 22 3.39 2.22 -7.63
C GLU A 22 4.58 1.88 -8.54
N GLU A 23 5.45 2.85 -8.85
CA GLU A 23 6.67 2.60 -9.64
C GLU A 23 7.61 1.60 -8.94
N LEU A 24 7.82 1.79 -7.63
CA LEU A 24 8.68 0.90 -6.82
C LEU A 24 8.10 -0.51 -6.75
N LEU A 25 6.79 -0.65 -6.60
CA LEU A 25 6.09 -1.93 -6.60
C LEU A 25 6.19 -2.64 -7.96
N ALA A 26 6.00 -1.91 -9.06
CA ALA A 26 6.17 -2.46 -10.40
C ALA A 26 7.60 -2.93 -10.64
N ARG A 27 8.59 -2.17 -10.17
CA ARG A 27 10.01 -2.57 -10.21
C ARG A 27 10.24 -3.83 -9.38
N ALA A 28 9.75 -3.89 -8.14
CA ALA A 28 9.86 -5.07 -7.28
C ALA A 28 9.28 -6.32 -7.95
N GLN A 29 8.09 -6.21 -8.56
CA GLN A 29 7.45 -7.30 -9.31
C GLN A 29 8.30 -7.80 -10.50
N SER A 30 8.95 -6.89 -11.22
CA SER A 30 9.83 -7.29 -12.34
C SER A 30 11.06 -8.09 -11.87
N PHE A 31 11.58 -7.77 -10.68
CA PHE A 31 12.76 -8.43 -10.12
C PHE A 31 12.43 -9.71 -9.34
N MET A 32 11.18 -9.89 -8.93
CA MET A 32 10.69 -11.07 -8.18
C MET A 32 11.06 -12.41 -8.85
N GLY A 33 10.99 -12.48 -10.19
CA GLY A 33 11.35 -13.69 -10.95
C GLY A 33 12.84 -13.91 -11.22
N SER A 34 13.70 -12.93 -10.93
CA SER A 34 15.14 -12.99 -11.23
C SER A 34 16.02 -12.92 -9.98
N VAL A 35 15.76 -11.93 -9.12
CA VAL A 35 16.54 -11.65 -7.90
C VAL A 35 15.58 -11.21 -6.78
N PRO A 36 15.07 -12.16 -5.97
CA PRO A 36 14.10 -11.85 -4.91
C PRO A 36 14.67 -10.92 -3.82
N ASP A 37 15.97 -10.94 -3.58
CA ASP A 37 16.62 -10.05 -2.63
C ASP A 37 16.56 -8.57 -3.05
N THR A 38 16.66 -8.31 -4.36
CA THR A 38 16.49 -6.95 -4.91
C THR A 38 15.03 -6.54 -4.86
N ALA A 39 14.10 -7.45 -5.13
CA ALA A 39 12.66 -7.19 -5.01
C ALA A 39 12.27 -6.80 -3.58
N TYR A 40 12.88 -7.43 -2.57
CA TYR A 40 12.68 -7.08 -1.16
C TYR A 40 13.03 -5.63 -0.85
N ILE A 41 14.16 -5.13 -1.36
CA ILE A 41 14.61 -3.76 -1.12
C ILE A 41 13.59 -2.77 -1.68
N TRP A 42 13.20 -2.95 -2.95
CA TRP A 42 12.23 -2.08 -3.60
C TRP A 42 10.85 -2.12 -2.92
N ALA A 43 10.38 -3.31 -2.53
CA ALA A 43 9.11 -3.46 -1.82
C ALA A 43 9.16 -2.84 -0.41
N SER A 44 10.31 -2.92 0.28
CA SER A 44 10.50 -2.30 1.61
C SER A 44 10.52 -0.77 1.53
N ASP A 45 11.17 -0.21 0.51
CA ASP A 45 11.18 1.24 0.25
C ASP A 45 9.77 1.73 -0.09
N ALA A 46 9.03 0.99 -0.93
CA ALA A 46 7.64 1.29 -1.24
C ALA A 46 6.76 1.28 0.01
N LEU A 47 6.95 0.31 0.91
CA LEU A 47 6.21 0.22 2.16
C LEU A 47 6.46 1.45 3.06
N LEU A 48 7.72 1.88 3.20
CA LEU A 48 8.07 3.03 4.03
C LEU A 48 7.39 4.31 3.54
N ILE A 49 7.41 4.54 2.22
CA ILE A 49 6.78 5.71 1.61
C ILE A 49 5.26 5.63 1.81
N ALA A 50 4.66 4.47 1.51
CA ALA A 50 3.22 4.26 1.64
C ALA A 50 2.71 4.44 3.08
N GLU A 51 3.46 3.96 4.09
CA GLU A 51 3.12 4.18 5.49
C GLU A 51 3.28 5.65 5.91
N SER A 52 4.25 6.37 5.33
CA SER A 52 4.47 7.79 5.62
C SER A 52 3.44 8.72 4.97
N SER A 53 2.93 8.37 3.78
CA SER A 53 1.88 9.11 3.09
C SER A 53 0.47 8.72 3.55
N GLY A 54 0.32 7.55 4.19
CA GLY A 54 -0.99 7.01 4.55
C GLY A 54 -1.66 6.25 3.40
N TYR A 55 -0.92 5.90 2.36
CA TYR A 55 -1.39 5.12 1.22
C TYR A 55 -1.56 3.64 1.60
N THR A 56 -2.74 3.32 2.14
CA THR A 56 -3.11 1.99 2.64
C THR A 56 -3.00 0.89 1.59
N LEU A 57 -3.43 1.18 0.36
CA LEU A 57 -3.39 0.23 -0.75
C LEU A 57 -1.95 -0.14 -1.15
N GLY A 58 -1.08 0.86 -1.32
CA GLY A 58 0.33 0.63 -1.65
C GLY A 58 1.08 -0.11 -0.54
N ALA A 59 0.76 0.17 0.73
CA ALA A 59 1.32 -0.56 1.87
C ALA A 59 0.90 -2.04 1.86
N ALA A 60 -0.35 -2.34 1.51
CA ALA A 60 -0.83 -3.72 1.40
C ALA A 60 -0.11 -4.47 0.26
N GLN A 61 0.01 -3.86 -0.91
CA GLN A 61 0.73 -4.42 -2.06
C GLN A 61 2.22 -4.65 -1.76
N ALA A 62 2.86 -3.71 -1.07
CA ALA A 62 4.26 -3.86 -0.66
C ALA A 62 4.45 -5.07 0.28
N LYS A 63 3.56 -5.23 1.26
CA LYS A 63 3.60 -6.38 2.19
C LYS A 63 3.34 -7.70 1.48
N GLU A 64 2.47 -7.71 0.48
CA GLU A 64 2.23 -8.89 -0.36
C GLU A 64 3.50 -9.32 -1.10
N LEU A 65 4.20 -8.38 -1.76
CA LEU A 65 5.46 -8.67 -2.45
C LEU A 65 6.57 -9.13 -1.50
N ILE A 66 6.66 -8.53 -0.31
CA ILE A 66 7.58 -9.00 0.74
C ILE A 66 7.23 -10.43 1.15
N GLY A 67 5.94 -10.75 1.27
CA GLY A 67 5.46 -12.11 1.54
C GLY A 67 5.90 -13.10 0.47
N GLU A 68 5.76 -12.74 -0.81
CA GLU A 68 6.21 -13.56 -1.93
C GLU A 68 7.73 -13.80 -1.91
N VAL A 69 8.53 -12.77 -1.61
CA VAL A 69 9.98 -12.93 -1.44
C VAL A 69 10.28 -13.97 -0.36
N PHE A 70 9.68 -13.86 0.82
CA PHE A 70 9.89 -14.83 1.89
C PHE A 70 9.39 -16.22 1.52
N TYR A 71 8.31 -16.31 0.73
CA TYR A 71 7.81 -17.58 0.22
C TYR A 71 8.85 -18.25 -0.69
N HIS A 72 9.46 -17.49 -1.61
CA HIS A 72 10.52 -18.00 -2.49
C HIS A 72 11.81 -18.37 -1.75
N GLN A 73 12.10 -17.72 -0.62
CA GLN A 73 13.21 -18.06 0.26
C GLN A 73 12.92 -19.29 1.16
N GLY A 74 11.71 -19.86 1.12
CA GLY A 74 11.29 -20.98 1.96
C GLY A 74 10.89 -20.59 3.38
N ALA A 75 10.83 -19.29 3.68
CA ALA A 75 10.45 -18.73 4.97
C ALA A 75 8.93 -18.58 5.10
N PHE A 76 8.20 -19.70 5.00
CA PHE A 76 6.73 -19.71 4.87
C PHE A 76 5.98 -19.05 6.03
N LEU A 77 6.48 -19.17 7.27
CA LEU A 77 5.85 -18.52 8.42
C LEU A 77 5.93 -16.99 8.34
N GLN A 78 7.05 -16.46 7.86
CA GLN A 78 7.23 -15.03 7.66
C GLN A 78 6.37 -14.56 6.50
N ALA A 79 6.37 -15.29 5.38
CA ALA A 79 5.50 -15.03 4.24
C ALA A 79 4.02 -14.93 4.63
N LEU A 80 3.52 -15.93 5.36
CA LEU A 80 2.14 -15.96 5.84
C LEU A 80 1.82 -14.74 6.71
N ASN A 81 2.72 -14.38 7.64
CA ASN A 81 2.52 -13.20 8.49
C ASN A 81 2.42 -11.90 7.67
N TYR A 82 3.21 -11.75 6.61
CA TYR A 82 3.13 -10.60 5.71
C TYR A 82 1.85 -10.60 4.88
N HIS A 83 1.42 -11.75 4.35
CA HIS A 83 0.16 -11.86 3.61
C HIS A 83 -1.06 -11.57 4.50
N LEU A 84 -1.05 -12.01 5.76
CA LEU A 84 -2.11 -11.69 6.72
C LEU A 84 -2.19 -10.17 6.97
N GLN A 85 -1.04 -9.52 7.18
CA GLN A 85 -1.01 -8.06 7.34
C GLN A 85 -1.50 -7.32 6.09
N ALA A 86 -1.16 -7.79 4.89
CA ALA A 86 -1.66 -7.22 3.64
C ALA A 86 -3.19 -7.37 3.53
N SER A 87 -3.72 -8.56 3.85
CA SER A 87 -5.17 -8.82 3.85
C SER A 87 -5.93 -7.92 4.82
N ASP A 88 -5.41 -7.74 6.04
CA ASP A 88 -6.01 -6.86 7.04
C ASP A 88 -6.09 -5.41 6.55
N LEU A 89 -5.08 -4.95 5.79
CA LEU A 89 -5.06 -3.61 5.21
C LEU A 89 -6.08 -3.48 4.08
N TYR A 90 -6.15 -4.46 3.16
CA TYR A 90 -7.16 -4.47 2.10
C TYR A 90 -8.59 -4.48 2.66
N GLU A 91 -8.85 -5.23 3.73
CA GLU A 91 -10.17 -5.28 4.36
C GLU A 91 -10.55 -3.94 5.00
N ARG A 92 -9.60 -3.29 5.68
CA ARG A 92 -9.81 -1.96 6.25
C ARG A 92 -10.16 -0.94 5.17
N ASP A 93 -9.43 -0.97 4.06
CA ASP A 93 -9.66 -0.07 2.93
C ASP A 93 -11.05 -0.27 2.30
N GLN A 94 -11.42 -1.53 2.01
CA GLN A 94 -12.75 -1.87 1.49
C GLN A 94 -13.88 -1.44 2.43
N ARG A 95 -13.70 -1.65 3.74
CA ARG A 95 -14.70 -1.25 4.74
C ARG A 95 -14.89 0.27 4.77
N LEU A 96 -13.82 1.05 4.63
CA LEU A 96 -13.92 2.51 4.54
C LEU A 96 -14.74 2.92 3.31
N ALA A 97 -14.49 2.32 2.15
CA ALA A 97 -15.24 2.58 0.91
C ALA A 97 -16.72 2.18 0.99
N VAL A 98 -17.06 1.13 1.75
CA VAL A 98 -18.47 0.75 1.97
C VAL A 98 -19.19 1.74 2.88
N THR A 99 -18.50 2.27 3.89
CA THR A 99 -19.11 3.19 4.86
C THR A 99 -19.45 4.54 4.23
N SER A 100 -18.69 5.00 3.23
CA SER A 100 -19.00 6.21 2.44
C SER A 100 -20.22 6.07 1.54
N GLN A 101 -20.63 4.83 1.21
CA GLN A 101 -21.75 4.54 0.31
C GLN A 101 -23.07 4.28 1.05
N MET A 102 -23.08 4.26 2.39
CA MET A 102 -24.32 4.04 3.14
C MET A 102 -25.27 5.24 2.96
N PRO A 103 -26.50 5.04 2.43
CA PRO A 103 -27.51 6.08 2.49
C PRO A 103 -27.75 6.44 3.96
N GLN A 104 -27.71 7.72 4.28
CA GLN A 104 -27.98 8.22 5.62
C GLN A 104 -29.32 7.64 6.08
N PRO A 105 -29.40 7.00 7.27
CA PRO A 105 -30.66 6.48 7.76
C PRO A 105 -31.67 7.63 7.83
N ASN A 106 -32.76 7.51 7.06
CA ASN A 106 -33.84 8.48 7.02
C ASN A 106 -34.70 8.36 8.28
N TRP A 107 -34.19 8.78 9.43
CA TRP A 107 -35.01 8.92 10.65
C TRP A 107 -35.88 10.19 10.65
N ALA A 108 -36.30 10.65 9.46
CA ALA A 108 -37.22 11.78 9.30
C ALA A 108 -38.68 11.30 9.21
#